data_AF-A0A3B0XBI1-F1
#
_entry.id   AF-A0A3B0XBI1-F1
#
_cell.length_a   1.000
_cell.length_b   1.000
_cell.length_c   1.000
_cell.angle_alpha   90.00
_cell.angle_beta   90.00
_cell.angle_gamma   90.00
#
_symmetry.space_group_name_H-M   'P 1'
#
loop_
_entity.id
_entity.type
_entity.pdbx_description
1 polymer ?
#
loop_
_entity_poly.entity_id
_entity_poly.type
_entity_poly.pdbx_seq_one_letter_code
_entity_poly.pdbx_strand_id
1 'polypeptide(L)'
;MKSIYKKLLQLKISHSYYSNGKSNNDFVIKPAPLCKQLLDDYGFIFRNQNDGFNLYVEVVPDSDPLTLFRSIGAASFKLCFYMIATNNNLHTMSDLPNYRFGKEIFYFNNLHDFSNEDDELIMGDSVAEQEISDPIVYVNNQVYNYKFAAPVATATLEINNIFGENIYSKVIQAEGDAGVVNEVRINLNGINKLVPGRYKISDDHGGVKEFYYDPAMIPESVFGVMEIFSDTTDFTSDASNKVPEIYQFISAENLLGVDSYIIGMETRATRWRYIVEKKYLTNGINLEDLKITGPEAFTETEESGITVFISNESILLHENPLPLKLVGSDDKGISNLPSPSQKTQLKFNTDSNQYESHMYIYI
;
A
#
# COMPACT_ATOMS: atom_id res chain seq x y z
N MET A 1 -40.57 -8.73 -14.53
CA MET A 1 -39.79 -9.35 -13.45
C MET A 1 -38.98 -8.22 -12.81
N LYS A 2 -39.07 -7.98 -11.50
CA LYS A 2 -38.26 -6.93 -10.85
C LYS A 2 -36.89 -7.54 -10.56
N SER A 3 -35.85 -6.98 -11.16
CA SER A 3 -34.49 -7.37 -10.84
C SER A 3 -34.12 -6.90 -9.43
N ILE A 4 -33.39 -7.73 -8.70
CA ILE A 4 -32.89 -7.43 -7.35
C ILE A 4 -31.38 -7.36 -7.46
N TYR A 5 -30.80 -6.25 -7.00
CA TYR A 5 -29.35 -6.10 -6.89
C TYR A 5 -28.90 -6.48 -5.48
N LYS A 6 -27.83 -7.28 -5.40
CA LYS A 6 -27.16 -7.66 -4.15
C LYS A 6 -25.70 -7.26 -4.19
N LYS A 7 -25.13 -6.98 -3.02
CA LYS A 7 -23.70 -6.71 -2.88
C LYS A 7 -22.94 -8.01 -3.12
N LEU A 8 -22.04 -8.02 -4.08
CA LEU A 8 -21.15 -9.15 -4.38
C LEU A 8 -19.97 -9.17 -3.42
N LEU A 9 -19.31 -8.01 -3.28
CA LEU A 9 -18.22 -7.80 -2.34
C LEU A 9 -18.10 -6.31 -2.02
N GLN A 10 -17.38 -6.03 -0.93
CA GLN A 10 -16.97 -4.70 -0.51
C GLN A 10 -15.45 -4.72 -0.30
N LEU A 11 -14.79 -3.64 -0.68
CA LEU A 11 -13.44 -3.34 -0.21
C LEU A 11 -13.50 -2.10 0.68
N LYS A 12 -12.85 -2.15 1.83
CA LYS A 12 -12.66 -1.02 2.75
C LYS A 12 -11.17 -0.70 2.87
N ILE A 13 -10.86 0.58 3.06
CA ILE A 13 -9.54 1.07 3.38
C ILE A 13 -9.60 1.62 4.81
N SER A 14 -8.89 0.97 5.71
CA SER A 14 -8.72 1.41 7.09
C SER A 14 -7.37 2.08 7.28
N HIS A 15 -7.32 3.02 8.22
CA HIS A 15 -6.06 3.65 8.61
C HIS A 15 -6.13 4.07 10.08
N SER A 16 -5.16 3.62 10.88
CA SER A 16 -5.15 3.83 12.34
C SER A 16 -4.93 5.29 12.78
N TYR A 17 -4.65 6.22 11.86
CA TYR A 17 -4.43 7.64 12.17
C TYR A 17 -5.75 8.32 12.51
N TYR A 18 -6.82 7.91 11.83
CA TYR A 18 -8.15 8.46 12.00
C TYR A 18 -8.85 7.82 13.20
N SER A 19 -9.48 8.66 14.00
CA SER A 19 -10.21 8.24 15.19
C SER A 19 -11.36 7.25 14.91
N ASN A 20 -11.90 7.25 13.70
CA ASN A 20 -12.93 6.30 13.26
C ASN A 20 -12.37 5.08 12.51
N GLY A 21 -11.04 4.95 12.40
CA GLY A 21 -10.34 3.87 11.70
C GLY A 21 -10.49 3.89 10.17
N LYS A 22 -11.11 4.92 9.58
CA LYS A 22 -11.48 4.94 8.16
C LYS A 22 -10.70 5.99 7.38
N SER A 23 -10.08 5.54 6.28
CA SER A 23 -9.35 6.38 5.34
C SER A 23 -10.29 7.12 4.38
N ASN A 24 -11.05 8.07 4.92
CA ASN A 24 -12.07 8.80 4.16
C ASN A 24 -11.43 9.83 3.22
N ASN A 25 -11.56 9.63 1.90
CA ASN A 25 -11.06 10.53 0.85
C ASN A 25 -9.53 10.60 0.71
N ASP A 26 -8.79 9.65 1.28
CA ASP A 26 -7.35 9.52 1.00
C ASP A 26 -7.09 8.84 -0.34
N PHE A 27 -8.08 8.08 -0.83
CA PHE A 27 -7.98 7.33 -2.07
C PHE A 27 -9.21 7.48 -2.95
N VAL A 28 -8.99 7.39 -4.26
CA VAL A 28 -10.02 7.14 -5.26
C VAL A 28 -9.72 5.79 -5.91
N ILE A 29 -10.69 4.88 -5.86
CA ILE A 29 -10.54 3.57 -6.48
C ILE A 29 -11.21 3.57 -7.85
N LYS A 30 -10.50 3.05 -8.86
CA LYS A 30 -11.02 2.91 -10.22
C LYS A 30 -10.77 1.50 -10.76
N PRO A 31 -11.74 0.87 -11.42
CA PRO A 31 -11.46 -0.35 -12.16
C PRO A 31 -10.44 -0.06 -13.27
N ALA A 32 -9.46 -0.95 -13.43
CA ALA A 32 -8.57 -0.95 -14.58
C ALA A 32 -9.36 -1.10 -15.89
N PRO A 33 -8.85 -0.70 -17.06
CA PRO A 33 -9.60 -0.76 -18.32
C PRO A 33 -10.18 -2.13 -18.65
N LEU A 34 -9.39 -3.21 -18.50
CA LEU A 34 -9.86 -4.59 -18.70
C LEU A 34 -10.87 -5.02 -17.63
N CYS A 35 -10.66 -4.61 -16.37
CA CYS A 35 -11.61 -4.86 -15.29
C CYS A 35 -12.95 -4.19 -15.58
N LYS A 36 -12.95 -2.94 -16.05
CA LYS A 36 -14.18 -2.23 -16.41
C LYS A 36 -14.96 -2.95 -17.50
N GLN A 37 -14.29 -3.44 -18.54
CA GLN A 37 -14.92 -4.25 -19.59
C GLN A 37 -15.56 -5.50 -19.00
N LEU A 38 -14.82 -6.23 -18.15
CA LEU A 38 -15.32 -7.42 -17.49
C LEU A 38 -16.54 -7.14 -16.60
N LEU A 39 -16.52 -6.03 -15.85
CA LEU A 39 -17.66 -5.61 -15.05
C LEU A 39 -18.89 -5.32 -15.93
N ASP A 40 -18.70 -4.63 -17.07
CA ASP A 40 -19.79 -4.33 -18.01
C ASP A 40 -20.35 -5.62 -18.65
N ASP A 41 -19.49 -6.55 -19.05
CA ASP A 41 -19.85 -7.84 -19.66
C ASP A 41 -20.67 -8.70 -18.68
N TYR A 42 -20.24 -8.77 -17.42
CA TYR A 42 -20.92 -9.53 -16.38
C TYR A 42 -22.10 -8.77 -15.75
N GLY A 43 -22.32 -7.49 -16.11
CA GLY A 43 -23.37 -6.65 -15.52
C GLY A 43 -23.13 -6.30 -14.05
N PHE A 44 -21.87 -6.29 -13.62
CA PHE A 44 -21.46 -5.91 -12.28
C PHE A 44 -21.42 -4.38 -12.17
N ILE A 45 -21.98 -3.83 -11.10
CA ILE A 45 -22.06 -2.38 -10.87
C ILE A 45 -21.04 -1.99 -9.82
N PHE A 46 -20.00 -1.25 -10.25
CA PHE A 46 -19.04 -0.61 -9.37
C PHE A 46 -19.56 0.71 -8.79
N ARG A 47 -19.46 0.85 -7.46
CA ARG A 47 -19.81 2.08 -6.74
C ARG A 47 -18.69 2.45 -5.78
N ASN A 48 -17.94 3.50 -6.11
CA ASN A 48 -16.94 4.07 -5.22
C ASN A 48 -17.60 4.53 -3.90
N GLN A 49 -16.88 4.40 -2.79
CA GLN A 49 -17.22 4.89 -1.45
C GLN A 49 -16.10 5.81 -0.97
N ASN A 50 -16.31 6.52 0.15
CA ASN A 50 -15.26 7.39 0.70
C ASN A 50 -14.08 6.60 1.29
N ASP A 51 -14.35 5.38 1.76
CA ASP A 51 -13.43 4.46 2.42
C ASP A 51 -13.24 3.17 1.60
N GLY A 52 -13.47 3.18 0.29
CA GLY A 52 -13.31 1.98 -0.55
C GLY A 52 -14.31 1.88 -1.70
N PHE A 53 -14.84 0.69 -1.97
CA PHE A 53 -15.91 0.52 -2.98
C PHE A 53 -16.84 -0.66 -2.67
N ASN A 54 -18.00 -0.65 -3.32
CA ASN A 54 -18.92 -1.78 -3.37
C ASN A 54 -19.07 -2.27 -4.82
N LEU A 55 -19.15 -3.59 -5.00
CA LEU A 55 -19.61 -4.22 -6.22
C LEU A 55 -21.00 -4.82 -6.00
N TYR A 56 -21.90 -4.55 -6.94
CA TYR A 56 -23.25 -5.10 -6.92
C TYR A 56 -23.49 -5.95 -8.16
N VAL A 57 -24.31 -6.98 -8.00
CA VAL A 57 -24.72 -7.90 -9.06
C VAL A 57 -26.22 -8.08 -9.07
N GLU A 58 -26.76 -8.34 -10.25
CA GLU A 58 -28.14 -8.76 -10.43
C GLU A 58 -28.27 -10.23 -10.06
N VAL A 59 -29.23 -10.58 -9.21
CA VAL A 59 -29.48 -11.97 -8.77
C VAL A 59 -30.86 -12.44 -9.20
N VAL A 60 -31.01 -13.75 -9.34
CA VAL A 60 -32.32 -14.38 -9.55
C VAL A 60 -33.19 -14.16 -8.31
N PRO A 61 -34.40 -13.58 -8.43
CA PRO A 61 -35.29 -13.41 -7.29
C PRO A 61 -35.62 -14.75 -6.64
N ASP A 62 -35.64 -14.76 -5.30
CA ASP A 62 -36.03 -15.91 -4.48
C ASP A 62 -35.17 -17.18 -4.65
N SER A 63 -33.98 -17.08 -5.25
CA SER A 63 -33.03 -18.20 -5.30
C SER A 63 -32.36 -18.42 -3.94
N ASP A 64 -32.14 -19.69 -3.60
CA ASP A 64 -31.40 -20.11 -2.41
C ASP A 64 -30.48 -21.29 -2.77
N PRO A 65 -29.15 -21.11 -2.80
CA PRO A 65 -28.41 -19.87 -2.50
C PRO A 65 -28.67 -18.76 -3.52
N LEU A 66 -28.21 -17.54 -3.21
CA LEU A 66 -28.29 -16.41 -4.15
C LEU A 66 -27.46 -16.71 -5.41
N THR A 67 -28.11 -16.74 -6.57
CA THR A 67 -27.50 -17.05 -7.86
C THR A 67 -27.50 -15.82 -8.75
N LEU A 68 -26.43 -15.62 -9.52
CA LEU A 68 -26.35 -14.55 -10.49
C LEU A 68 -27.45 -14.66 -11.55
N PHE A 69 -28.02 -13.51 -11.92
CA PHE A 69 -28.98 -13.44 -13.04
C PHE A 69 -28.28 -13.61 -14.40
N ARG A 70 -27.04 -13.10 -14.51
CA ARG A 70 -26.19 -13.28 -15.68
C ARG A 70 -25.11 -14.31 -15.36
N SER A 71 -25.09 -15.40 -16.12
CA SER A 71 -24.01 -16.39 -16.02
C SER A 71 -22.67 -15.74 -16.38
N ILE A 72 -21.67 -15.98 -15.55
CA ILE A 72 -20.27 -15.59 -15.79
C ILE A 72 -19.48 -16.73 -16.44
N GLY A 73 -20.13 -17.87 -16.72
CA GLY A 73 -19.47 -19.09 -17.19
C GLY A 73 -18.67 -19.80 -16.10
N ALA A 74 -17.90 -20.81 -16.50
CA ALA A 74 -17.01 -21.56 -15.63
C ALA A 74 -15.58 -21.00 -15.57
N ALA A 75 -15.33 -19.87 -16.24
CA ALA A 75 -13.98 -19.32 -16.38
C ALA A 75 -13.56 -18.53 -15.14
N SER A 76 -12.34 -18.77 -14.68
CA SER A 76 -11.72 -17.96 -13.64
C SER A 76 -11.56 -16.52 -14.13
N PHE A 77 -11.73 -15.55 -13.23
CA PHE A 77 -11.50 -14.16 -13.59
C PHE A 77 -10.81 -13.37 -12.49
N LYS A 78 -10.19 -12.27 -12.91
CA LYS A 78 -9.43 -11.35 -12.06
C LYS A 78 -9.99 -9.94 -12.22
N LEU A 79 -10.44 -9.35 -11.12
CA LEU A 79 -10.81 -7.95 -11.06
C LEU A 79 -9.60 -7.12 -10.61
N CYS A 80 -9.19 -6.17 -11.44
CA CYS A 80 -8.06 -5.28 -11.15
C CYS A 80 -8.55 -3.86 -10.91
N PHE A 81 -8.11 -3.24 -9.81
CA PHE A 81 -8.46 -1.88 -9.45
C PHE A 81 -7.20 -1.07 -9.14
N TYR A 82 -7.18 0.18 -9.59
CA TYR A 82 -6.16 1.16 -9.24
C TYR A 82 -6.59 1.91 -8.00
N MET A 83 -5.71 1.97 -7.01
CA MET A 83 -5.86 2.79 -5.81
C MET A 83 -5.05 4.07 -6.00
N ILE A 84 -5.76 5.20 -6.17
CA ILE A 84 -5.16 6.49 -6.49
C ILE A 84 -5.11 7.34 -5.22
N ALA A 85 -3.92 7.71 -4.76
CA ALA A 85 -3.78 8.58 -3.59
C ALA A 85 -4.25 10.01 -3.92
N THR A 86 -5.19 10.53 -3.14
CA THR A 86 -5.66 11.92 -3.19
C THR A 86 -5.15 12.76 -2.04
N ASN A 87 -4.72 12.13 -0.94
CA ASN A 87 -4.06 12.81 0.17
C ASN A 87 -2.54 12.78 0.02
N ASN A 88 -1.96 13.94 -0.33
CA ASN A 88 -0.51 14.11 -0.48
C ASN A 88 0.28 13.85 0.81
N ASN A 89 -0.37 13.81 1.97
CA ASN A 89 0.26 13.61 3.28
C ASN A 89 0.31 12.14 3.73
N LEU A 90 -0.20 11.18 2.92
CA LEU A 90 -0.20 9.76 3.27
C LEU A 90 1.19 9.27 3.69
N HIS A 91 2.24 9.60 2.93
CA HIS A 91 3.62 9.22 3.27
C HIS A 91 4.10 9.75 4.64
N THR A 92 3.55 10.87 5.11
CA THR A 92 3.90 11.48 6.40
C THR A 92 3.16 10.79 7.55
N MET A 93 1.87 10.45 7.37
CA MET A 93 1.04 9.90 8.44
C MET A 93 1.03 8.37 8.49
N SER A 94 1.27 7.69 7.38
CA SER A 94 1.23 6.23 7.28
C SER A 94 2.63 5.64 7.49
N ASP A 95 2.70 4.52 8.22
CA ASP A 95 3.90 3.71 8.36
C ASP A 95 4.10 2.83 7.13
N LEU A 96 4.59 3.47 6.06
CA LEU A 96 4.84 2.82 4.79
C LEU A 96 6.35 2.69 4.54
N PRO A 97 6.78 1.61 3.88
CA PRO A 97 8.11 1.53 3.30
C PRO A 97 8.42 2.72 2.39
N ASN A 98 9.70 3.07 2.27
CA ASN A 98 10.13 4.15 1.38
C ASN A 98 9.82 3.76 -0.07
N TYR A 99 9.08 4.61 -0.78
CA TYR A 99 8.67 4.35 -2.16
C TYR A 99 8.83 5.58 -3.05
N ARG A 100 9.02 5.35 -4.34
CA ARG A 100 9.16 6.37 -5.38
C ARG A 100 7.84 6.56 -6.10
N PHE A 101 7.10 7.60 -5.71
CA PHE A 101 5.83 7.96 -6.34
C PHE A 101 5.92 8.01 -7.87
N GLY A 102 4.95 7.37 -8.54
CA GLY A 102 4.88 7.27 -10.00
C GLY A 102 5.86 6.28 -10.64
N LYS A 103 6.73 5.62 -9.86
CA LYS A 103 7.66 4.58 -10.32
C LYS A 103 7.46 3.24 -9.62
N GLU A 104 6.95 3.28 -8.40
CA GLU A 104 6.72 2.11 -7.56
C GLU A 104 5.30 2.18 -7.01
N ILE A 105 4.71 1.00 -6.81
CA ILE A 105 3.33 0.84 -6.36
C ILE A 105 3.26 -0.25 -5.30
N PHE A 106 2.29 -0.13 -4.39
CA PHE A 106 1.92 -1.23 -3.50
C PHE A 106 1.02 -2.23 -4.24
N TYR A 107 1.10 -3.50 -3.86
CA TYR A 107 0.37 -4.58 -4.52
C TYR A 107 -0.42 -5.37 -3.49
N PHE A 108 -1.71 -5.56 -3.77
CA PHE A 108 -2.65 -6.23 -2.87
C PHE A 108 -3.43 -7.29 -3.65
N ASN A 109 -3.60 -8.47 -3.09
CA ASN A 109 -4.47 -9.51 -3.64
C ASN A 109 -5.15 -10.36 -2.56
N ASN A 110 -6.00 -11.30 -2.98
CA ASN A 110 -6.69 -12.26 -2.13
C ASN A 110 -6.15 -13.71 -2.26
N LEU A 111 -4.86 -13.88 -2.57
CA LEU A 111 -4.23 -15.19 -2.76
C LEU A 111 -3.58 -15.75 -1.48
N HIS A 112 -3.67 -15.02 -0.36
CA HIS A 112 -3.16 -15.43 0.93
C HIS A 112 -4.15 -15.04 2.02
N ASP A 113 -4.19 -15.84 3.10
CA ASP A 113 -5.05 -15.59 4.25
C ASP A 113 -4.32 -14.73 5.26
N PHE A 114 -4.72 -13.46 5.34
CA PHE A 114 -4.23 -12.49 6.33
C PHE A 114 -5.33 -12.16 7.34
N SER A 115 -6.28 -13.07 7.58
CA SER A 115 -7.34 -12.81 8.55
C SER A 115 -6.78 -12.54 9.95
N ASN A 116 -7.37 -11.55 10.64
CA ASN A 116 -7.00 -11.19 12.00
C ASN A 116 -7.86 -11.94 13.04
N GLU A 117 -7.63 -11.66 14.33
CA GLU A 117 -8.38 -12.30 15.43
C GLU A 117 -9.90 -12.03 15.40
N ASP A 118 -10.34 -11.01 14.65
CA ASP A 118 -11.74 -10.63 14.46
C ASP A 118 -12.35 -11.22 13.16
N ASP A 119 -11.66 -12.16 12.52
CA ASP A 119 -12.01 -12.78 11.22
C ASP A 119 -12.16 -11.75 10.08
N GLU A 120 -11.53 -10.59 10.18
CA GLU A 120 -11.54 -9.59 9.11
C GLU A 120 -10.65 -10.04 7.95
N LEU A 121 -11.18 -10.02 6.72
CA LEU A 121 -10.44 -10.46 5.54
C LEU A 121 -9.50 -9.38 5.04
N ILE A 122 -8.23 -9.42 5.46
CA ILE A 122 -7.22 -8.44 5.03
C ILE A 122 -6.67 -8.79 3.65
N MET A 123 -6.56 -7.81 2.76
CA MET A 123 -5.83 -7.94 1.50
C MET A 123 -4.38 -7.49 1.69
N GLY A 124 -3.45 -8.33 1.24
CA GLY A 124 -2.03 -8.06 1.33
C GLY A 124 -1.26 -8.52 0.10
N ASP A 125 0.05 -8.52 0.20
CA ASP A 125 0.96 -9.05 -0.81
C ASP A 125 1.23 -10.54 -0.56
N SER A 126 0.56 -11.41 -1.30
CA SER A 126 0.76 -12.86 -1.20
C SER A 126 2.15 -13.35 -1.61
N VAL A 127 2.93 -12.55 -2.36
CA VAL A 127 4.28 -12.93 -2.79
C VAL A 127 5.30 -12.61 -1.70
N ALA A 128 5.11 -11.49 -1.02
CA ALA A 128 5.95 -11.08 0.11
C ALA A 128 5.48 -11.65 1.46
N GLU A 129 4.27 -12.23 1.51
CA GLU A 129 3.61 -12.73 2.72
C GLU A 129 3.46 -11.64 3.80
N GLN A 130 3.07 -10.43 3.36
CA GLN A 130 2.90 -9.25 4.21
C GLN A 130 1.64 -8.47 3.84
N GLU A 131 0.95 -7.88 4.83
CA GLU A 131 -0.20 -7.00 4.58
C GLU A 131 0.16 -5.76 3.75
N ILE A 132 1.27 -5.11 4.11
CA ILE A 132 1.92 -4.06 3.32
C ILE A 132 3.37 -4.45 3.12
N SER A 133 3.75 -4.79 1.88
CA SER A 133 5.11 -5.13 1.50
C SER A 133 5.89 -3.92 0.95
N ASP A 134 7.18 -4.14 0.67
CA ASP A 134 7.97 -3.21 -0.12
C ASP A 134 7.31 -2.97 -1.49
N PRO A 135 7.27 -1.71 -1.95
CA PRO A 135 6.61 -1.36 -3.20
C PRO A 135 7.37 -1.96 -4.40
N ILE A 136 6.63 -2.39 -5.41
CA ILE A 136 7.22 -3.00 -6.62
C ILE A 136 7.30 -1.98 -7.75
N VAL A 137 8.32 -2.14 -8.60
CA VAL A 137 8.51 -1.25 -9.75
C VAL A 137 7.32 -1.37 -10.70
N TYR A 138 6.76 -0.23 -11.08
CA TYR A 138 5.72 -0.16 -12.09
C TYR A 138 6.33 0.02 -13.48
N VAL A 139 5.87 -0.78 -14.44
CA VAL A 139 6.29 -0.76 -15.84
C VAL A 139 5.08 -0.54 -16.74
N ASN A 140 5.01 0.67 -17.32
CA ASN A 140 3.99 1.06 -18.30
C ASN A 140 4.50 1.11 -19.74
N ASN A 141 5.82 1.06 -19.90
CA ASN A 141 6.47 1.12 -21.19
C ASN A 141 6.55 -0.27 -21.81
N GLN A 142 6.50 -0.31 -23.13
CA GLN A 142 6.68 -1.54 -23.91
C GLN A 142 8.11 -2.10 -23.80
N VAL A 143 9.07 -1.28 -23.38
CA VAL A 143 10.49 -1.68 -23.28
C VAL A 143 10.94 -1.62 -21.83
N TYR A 144 11.42 -2.76 -21.33
CA TYR A 144 12.04 -2.89 -20.03
C TYR A 144 13.56 -3.02 -20.17
N ASN A 145 14.30 -2.21 -19.41
CA ASN A 145 15.77 -2.28 -19.39
C ASN A 145 16.20 -3.10 -18.18
N TYR A 146 16.59 -4.36 -18.42
CA TYR A 146 17.12 -5.23 -17.39
C TYR A 146 18.62 -4.99 -17.24
N LYS A 147 19.09 -4.73 -16.02
CA LYS A 147 20.51 -4.54 -15.70
C LYS A 147 21.05 -5.75 -14.95
N PHE A 148 22.10 -6.34 -15.47
CA PHE A 148 22.80 -7.44 -14.80
C PHE A 148 23.56 -6.93 -13.57
N ALA A 149 23.75 -7.77 -12.56
CA ALA A 149 24.52 -7.43 -11.37
C ALA A 149 26.01 -7.20 -11.68
N ALA A 150 26.52 -7.91 -12.70
CA ALA A 150 27.86 -7.76 -13.25
C ALA A 150 27.80 -7.92 -14.78
N PRO A 151 28.78 -7.41 -15.55
CA PRO A 151 28.86 -7.67 -16.98
C PRO A 151 28.89 -9.18 -17.28
N VAL A 152 28.07 -9.64 -18.22
CA VAL A 152 27.96 -11.05 -18.62
C VAL A 152 28.26 -11.24 -20.10
N ALA A 153 28.93 -12.34 -20.47
CA ALA A 153 29.13 -12.72 -21.86
C ALA A 153 27.90 -13.41 -22.45
N THR A 154 27.24 -14.24 -21.63
CA THR A 154 25.99 -14.92 -21.94
C THR A 154 25.12 -14.96 -20.70
N ALA A 155 23.81 -14.84 -20.84
CA ALA A 155 22.87 -15.05 -19.74
C ALA A 155 21.54 -15.56 -20.25
N THR A 156 20.85 -16.38 -19.46
CA THR A 156 19.47 -16.78 -19.72
C THR A 156 18.54 -15.92 -18.89
N LEU A 157 17.67 -15.15 -19.55
CA LEU A 157 16.64 -14.36 -18.88
C LEU A 157 15.31 -15.06 -18.91
N GLU A 158 14.63 -15.05 -17.77
CA GLU A 158 13.31 -15.63 -17.60
C GLU A 158 12.35 -14.62 -17.00
N ILE A 159 11.10 -14.61 -17.47
CA ILE A 159 10.00 -13.88 -16.82
C ILE A 159 8.95 -14.89 -16.39
N ASN A 160 8.64 -14.87 -15.10
CA ASN A 160 7.64 -15.71 -14.47
C ASN A 160 6.44 -14.86 -14.03
N ASN A 161 5.23 -15.38 -14.20
CA ASN A 161 4.03 -14.76 -13.64
C ASN A 161 3.97 -14.93 -12.10
N ILE A 162 2.96 -14.35 -11.46
CA ILE A 162 2.77 -14.45 -10.01
C ILE A 162 2.64 -15.90 -9.49
N PHE A 163 2.19 -16.82 -10.34
CA PHE A 163 2.04 -18.25 -10.00
C PHE A 163 3.33 -19.05 -10.25
N GLY A 164 4.42 -18.39 -10.63
CA GLY A 164 5.72 -19.03 -10.87
C GLY A 164 5.88 -19.64 -12.26
N GLU A 165 4.94 -19.43 -13.16
CA GLU A 165 4.99 -20.00 -14.50
C GLU A 165 5.88 -19.17 -15.42
N ASN A 166 6.80 -19.84 -16.13
CA ASN A 166 7.61 -19.20 -17.14
C ASN A 166 6.76 -18.80 -18.36
N ILE A 167 6.67 -17.49 -18.60
CA ILE A 167 5.95 -16.91 -19.75
C ILE A 167 6.90 -16.43 -20.85
N TYR A 168 8.19 -16.33 -20.54
CA TYR A 168 9.23 -15.86 -21.45
C TYR A 168 10.58 -16.41 -21.00
N SER A 169 11.36 -16.89 -21.97
CA SER A 169 12.77 -17.24 -21.79
C SER A 169 13.57 -16.78 -23.01
N LYS A 170 14.72 -16.14 -22.77
CA LYS A 170 15.61 -15.68 -23.84
C LYS A 170 17.06 -15.80 -23.42
N VAL A 171 17.87 -16.44 -24.27
CA VAL A 171 19.33 -16.42 -24.17
C VAL A 171 19.85 -15.08 -24.73
N ILE A 172 20.61 -14.38 -23.91
CA ILE A 172 21.35 -13.17 -24.26
C ILE A 172 22.80 -13.58 -24.53
N GLN A 173 23.35 -13.12 -25.64
CA GLN A 173 24.76 -13.26 -25.98
C GLN A 173 25.31 -11.86 -26.25
N ALA A 174 26.44 -11.53 -25.65
CA ALA A 174 27.10 -10.26 -25.88
C ALA A 174 27.61 -10.18 -27.32
N GLU A 175 27.31 -9.08 -27.99
CA GLU A 175 27.82 -8.78 -29.33
C GLU A 175 28.90 -7.69 -29.23
N GLY A 176 29.97 -7.79 -30.03
CA GLY A 176 31.04 -6.79 -30.14
C GLY A 176 32.32 -7.09 -29.36
N ASP A 177 33.31 -6.21 -29.49
CA ASP A 177 34.71 -6.44 -29.07
C ASP A 177 34.91 -6.61 -27.56
N ALA A 178 34.02 -6.03 -26.75
CA ALA A 178 34.08 -6.16 -25.30
C ALA A 178 33.71 -7.57 -24.80
N GLY A 179 32.95 -8.34 -25.59
CA GLY A 179 32.53 -9.70 -25.25
C GLY A 179 31.62 -9.82 -24.02
N VAL A 180 31.11 -8.69 -23.49
CA VAL A 180 30.21 -8.64 -22.33
C VAL A 180 29.14 -7.56 -22.48
N VAL A 181 27.99 -7.74 -21.82
CA VAL A 181 26.89 -6.76 -21.72
C VAL A 181 26.51 -6.50 -20.27
N ASN A 182 26.13 -5.25 -19.97
CA ASN A 182 25.70 -4.82 -18.63
C ASN A 182 24.17 -4.70 -18.51
N GLU A 183 23.49 -4.51 -19.64
CA GLU A 183 22.03 -4.37 -19.68
C GLU A 183 21.48 -4.89 -21.00
N VAL A 184 20.19 -5.26 -20.98
CA VAL A 184 19.45 -5.65 -22.18
C VAL A 184 18.08 -5.01 -22.20
N ARG A 185 17.63 -4.66 -23.40
CA ARG A 185 16.28 -4.14 -23.65
C ARG A 185 15.36 -5.29 -24.03
N ILE A 186 14.26 -5.41 -23.29
CA ILE A 186 13.24 -6.43 -23.50
C ILE A 186 11.98 -5.73 -23.99
N ASN A 187 11.48 -6.13 -25.16
CA ASN A 187 10.18 -5.67 -25.64
C ASN A 187 9.08 -6.50 -25.00
N LEU A 188 8.51 -5.98 -23.92
CA LEU A 188 7.41 -6.59 -23.15
C LEU A 188 6.15 -6.78 -24.00
N ASN A 189 5.86 -5.86 -24.93
CA ASN A 189 4.71 -5.97 -25.82
C ASN A 189 4.84 -7.13 -26.84
N GLY A 190 6.06 -7.63 -27.07
CA GLY A 190 6.30 -8.78 -27.94
C GLY A 190 6.07 -10.14 -27.26
N ILE A 191 5.72 -10.17 -25.97
CA ILE A 191 5.54 -11.39 -25.19
C ILE A 191 4.04 -11.71 -25.13
N ASN A 192 3.58 -12.64 -25.96
CA ASN A 192 2.14 -12.94 -26.13
C ASN A 192 1.39 -13.30 -24.84
N LYS A 193 2.08 -13.89 -23.86
CA LYS A 193 1.50 -14.30 -22.56
C LYS A 193 1.58 -13.20 -21.49
N LEU A 194 2.19 -12.06 -21.80
CA LEU A 194 2.33 -10.95 -20.87
C LEU A 194 1.07 -10.08 -20.90
N VAL A 195 0.31 -10.14 -19.82
CA VAL A 195 -0.92 -9.38 -19.59
C VAL A 195 -0.71 -8.45 -18.39
N PRO A 196 -1.62 -7.52 -18.08
CA PRO A 196 -1.48 -6.72 -16.87
C PRO A 196 -1.41 -7.59 -15.61
N GLY A 197 -0.38 -7.38 -14.77
CA GLY A 197 -0.16 -8.15 -13.55
C GLY A 197 1.27 -8.05 -13.00
N ARG A 198 1.52 -8.77 -11.90
CA ARG A 198 2.84 -8.90 -11.27
C ARG A 198 3.69 -9.98 -11.92
N TYR A 199 4.97 -9.68 -12.11
CA TYR A 199 5.95 -10.56 -12.72
C TYR A 199 7.28 -10.52 -11.97
N LYS A 200 8.02 -11.62 -12.08
CA LYS A 200 9.42 -11.73 -11.64
C LYS A 200 10.29 -11.97 -12.87
N ILE A 201 11.29 -11.12 -13.07
CA ILE A 201 12.35 -11.34 -14.05
C ILE A 201 13.63 -11.78 -13.33
N SER A 202 14.27 -12.84 -13.83
CA SER A 202 15.51 -13.38 -13.28
C SER A 202 16.51 -13.75 -14.36
N ASP A 203 17.79 -13.75 -13.99
CA ASP A 203 18.88 -14.32 -14.79
C ASP A 203 19.56 -15.51 -14.08
N ASP A 204 20.29 -16.30 -14.85
CA ASP A 204 21.10 -17.44 -14.38
C ASP A 204 22.39 -17.04 -13.64
N HIS A 205 22.60 -15.74 -13.40
CA HIS A 205 23.71 -15.15 -12.65
C HIS A 205 23.26 -14.57 -11.29
N GLY A 206 22.03 -14.88 -10.86
CA GLY A 206 21.49 -14.50 -9.54
C GLY A 206 20.80 -13.14 -9.51
N GLY A 207 20.65 -12.45 -10.65
CA GLY A 207 19.83 -11.25 -10.73
C GLY A 207 18.35 -11.60 -10.65
N VAL A 208 17.62 -10.89 -9.79
CA VAL A 208 16.16 -11.01 -9.65
C VAL A 208 15.56 -9.61 -9.47
N LYS A 209 14.48 -9.34 -10.19
CA LYS A 209 13.65 -8.14 -10.02
C LYS A 209 12.17 -8.48 -10.14
N GLU A 210 11.37 -7.79 -9.37
CA GLU A 210 9.91 -7.86 -9.45
C GLU A 210 9.37 -6.55 -10.00
N PHE A 211 8.29 -6.67 -10.78
CA PHE A 211 7.63 -5.53 -11.36
C PHE A 211 6.15 -5.81 -11.59
N TYR A 212 5.36 -4.75 -11.56
CA TYR A 212 3.99 -4.78 -12.04
C TYR A 212 3.96 -4.20 -13.46
N TYR A 213 3.46 -4.98 -14.41
CA TYR A 213 3.28 -4.55 -15.79
C TYR A 213 1.83 -4.17 -16.03
N ASP A 214 1.58 -2.96 -16.51
CA ASP A 214 0.29 -2.56 -17.08
C ASP A 214 0.49 -1.39 -18.04
N PRO A 215 0.43 -1.64 -19.37
CA PRO A 215 0.68 -0.61 -20.37
C PRO A 215 -0.47 0.40 -20.50
N ALA A 216 -1.65 0.12 -19.92
CA ALA A 216 -2.82 0.99 -19.99
C ALA A 216 -2.97 1.88 -18.74
N MET A 217 -2.23 1.59 -17.67
CA MET A 217 -2.27 2.39 -16.45
C MET A 217 -1.60 3.76 -16.66
N ILE A 218 -2.23 4.80 -16.11
CA ILE A 218 -1.72 6.17 -16.12
C ILE A 218 -1.00 6.41 -14.78
N PRO A 219 0.34 6.55 -14.77
CA PRO A 219 1.15 6.48 -13.55
C PRO A 219 0.90 7.60 -12.53
N GLU A 220 0.36 8.75 -12.95
CA GLU A 220 0.56 10.04 -12.26
C GLU A 220 -0.07 10.15 -10.86
N SER A 221 -0.69 9.10 -10.34
CA SER A 221 -1.18 9.08 -8.94
C SER A 221 -1.51 7.69 -8.38
N VAL A 222 -1.10 6.61 -9.04
CA VAL A 222 -1.41 5.26 -8.57
C VAL A 222 -0.52 4.93 -7.37
N PHE A 223 -1.14 4.82 -6.21
CA PHE A 223 -0.49 4.38 -4.98
C PHE A 223 -0.31 2.87 -4.96
N GLY A 224 -1.33 2.13 -5.38
CA GLY A 224 -1.29 0.68 -5.41
C GLY A 224 -2.27 0.06 -6.39
N VAL A 225 -2.13 -1.25 -6.58
CA VAL A 225 -3.02 -2.08 -7.38
C VAL A 225 -3.60 -3.17 -6.51
N MET A 226 -4.89 -3.43 -6.72
CA MET A 226 -5.63 -4.50 -6.08
C MET A 226 -6.06 -5.51 -7.13
N GLU A 227 -5.68 -6.77 -6.97
CA GLU A 227 -6.12 -7.88 -7.80
C GLU A 227 -6.98 -8.85 -6.99
N ILE A 228 -8.27 -8.95 -7.31
CA ILE A 228 -9.21 -9.84 -6.64
C ILE A 228 -9.56 -10.96 -7.62
N PHE A 229 -9.14 -12.18 -7.30
CA PHE A 229 -9.36 -13.39 -8.09
C PHE A 229 -10.64 -14.08 -7.60
N SER A 230 -11.52 -14.52 -8.54
CA SER A 230 -12.64 -15.41 -8.20
C SER A 230 -12.13 -16.76 -7.73
N ASP A 231 -11.16 -17.28 -8.46
CA ASP A 231 -10.42 -18.51 -8.29
C ASP A 231 -9.19 -18.45 -9.24
N THR A 232 -8.28 -19.42 -9.14
CA THR A 232 -7.06 -19.43 -9.99
C THR A 232 -6.93 -20.63 -10.92
N THR A 233 -7.99 -21.39 -11.18
CA THR A 233 -7.86 -22.64 -11.95
C THR A 233 -7.42 -22.40 -13.39
N ASP A 234 -7.91 -21.33 -14.04
CA ASP A 234 -7.50 -20.98 -15.42
C ASP A 234 -6.21 -20.14 -15.46
N PHE A 235 -5.70 -19.71 -14.30
CA PHE A 235 -4.48 -18.92 -14.17
C PHE A 235 -3.25 -19.76 -13.81
N THR A 236 -3.44 -21.04 -13.52
CA THR A 236 -2.40 -21.98 -13.10
C THR A 236 -2.36 -23.21 -14.01
N SER A 237 -1.16 -23.69 -14.29
CA SER A 237 -0.89 -24.82 -15.19
C SER A 237 -1.28 -26.16 -14.59
N ASP A 238 -1.36 -26.24 -13.26
CA ASP A 238 -1.85 -27.40 -12.52
C ASP A 238 -3.37 -27.34 -12.24
N ALA A 239 -4.05 -26.31 -12.74
CA ALA A 239 -5.47 -26.03 -12.50
C ALA A 239 -5.84 -25.95 -11.01
N SER A 240 -4.89 -25.55 -10.15
CA SER A 240 -5.16 -25.40 -8.72
C SER A 240 -5.78 -24.04 -8.40
N ASN A 241 -6.74 -24.05 -7.48
CA ASN A 241 -7.26 -22.81 -6.91
C ASN A 241 -6.40 -22.41 -5.71
N LYS A 242 -5.81 -21.22 -5.77
CA LYS A 242 -4.95 -20.62 -4.75
C LYS A 242 -5.69 -19.56 -3.92
N VAL A 243 -6.94 -19.21 -4.25
CA VAL A 243 -7.76 -18.31 -3.43
C VAL A 243 -8.24 -19.06 -2.18
N PRO A 244 -7.88 -18.63 -0.95
CA PRO A 244 -8.41 -19.24 0.27
C PRO A 244 -9.93 -19.22 0.28
N GLU A 245 -10.56 -20.27 0.83
CA GLU A 245 -12.02 -20.47 0.77
C GLU A 245 -12.80 -19.27 1.33
N ILE A 246 -12.36 -18.71 2.46
CA ILE A 246 -13.00 -17.55 3.09
C ILE A 246 -12.88 -16.25 2.27
N TYR A 247 -11.93 -16.19 1.33
CA TYR A 247 -11.73 -15.07 0.42
C TYR A 247 -12.48 -15.25 -0.90
N GLN A 248 -13.18 -16.36 -1.13
CA GLN A 248 -13.97 -16.55 -2.36
C GLN A 248 -15.33 -15.85 -2.23
N PHE A 249 -15.62 -14.93 -3.16
CA PHE A 249 -16.88 -14.18 -3.17
C PHE A 249 -17.95 -14.80 -4.09
N ILE A 250 -17.54 -15.73 -4.95
CA ILE A 250 -18.40 -16.43 -5.90
C ILE A 250 -17.87 -17.84 -6.16
N SER A 251 -18.77 -18.80 -6.36
CA SER A 251 -18.44 -20.14 -6.85
C SER A 251 -19.46 -20.55 -7.92
N ALA A 252 -18.96 -20.78 -9.13
CA ALA A 252 -19.78 -20.89 -10.33
C ALA A 252 -20.72 -19.68 -10.46
N GLU A 253 -22.02 -19.86 -10.20
CA GLU A 253 -23.02 -18.78 -10.25
C GLU A 253 -23.54 -18.37 -8.87
N ASN A 254 -23.09 -19.02 -7.80
CA ASN A 254 -23.58 -18.78 -6.45
C ASN A 254 -22.72 -17.72 -5.74
N LEU A 255 -23.37 -16.73 -5.15
CA LEU A 255 -22.71 -15.76 -4.26
C LEU A 255 -22.35 -16.48 -2.96
N LEU A 256 -21.08 -16.39 -2.56
CA LEU A 256 -20.57 -17.03 -1.33
C LEU A 256 -20.63 -16.11 -0.10
N GLY A 257 -20.87 -14.81 -0.29
CA GLY A 257 -21.12 -13.88 0.80
C GLY A 257 -19.85 -13.41 1.52
N VAL A 258 -18.95 -12.73 0.80
CA VAL A 258 -17.84 -11.99 1.42
C VAL A 258 -18.35 -10.64 1.92
N ASP A 259 -18.28 -10.41 3.23
CA ASP A 259 -18.76 -9.17 3.84
C ASP A 259 -17.95 -7.96 3.39
N SER A 260 -16.64 -8.00 3.62
CA SER A 260 -15.68 -7.01 3.13
C SER A 260 -14.24 -7.51 3.18
N TYR A 261 -13.47 -7.15 2.17
CA TYR A 261 -12.01 -7.11 2.25
C TYR A 261 -11.54 -5.78 2.86
N ILE A 262 -10.41 -5.80 3.57
CA ILE A 262 -9.81 -4.62 4.20
C ILE A 262 -8.38 -4.46 3.71
N ILE A 263 -8.00 -3.24 3.34
CA ILE A 263 -6.58 -2.84 3.24
C ILE A 263 -6.33 -1.90 4.42
N GLY A 264 -5.53 -2.37 5.38
CA GLY A 264 -5.19 -1.62 6.58
C GLY A 264 -3.85 -0.91 6.44
N MET A 265 -3.80 0.36 6.83
CA MET A 265 -2.56 1.13 6.94
C MET A 265 -2.31 1.56 8.37
N GLU A 266 -1.11 1.27 8.84
CA GLU A 266 -0.69 1.70 10.16
C GLU A 266 -0.21 3.15 10.17
N THR A 267 -0.25 3.73 11.36
CA THR A 267 0.15 5.10 11.60
C THR A 267 1.61 5.17 11.93
N ARG A 268 2.30 6.13 11.32
CA ARG A 268 3.71 6.37 11.59
C ARG A 268 3.92 6.77 13.04
N ALA A 269 4.86 6.11 13.71
CA ALA A 269 5.40 6.55 14.98
C ALA A 269 6.59 7.51 14.74
N THR A 270 6.68 8.56 15.55
CA THR A 270 7.76 9.55 15.45
C THR A 270 8.32 9.88 16.81
N ARG A 271 9.62 10.21 16.86
CA ARG A 271 10.25 10.74 18.07
C ARG A 271 10.06 12.24 18.14
N TRP A 272 9.45 12.72 19.22
CA TRP A 272 9.03 14.12 19.33
C TRP A 272 10.13 14.91 20.05
N ARG A 273 10.54 16.03 19.44
CA ARG A 273 11.54 16.95 20.01
C ARG A 273 10.92 18.33 20.16
N TYR A 274 10.69 18.76 21.40
CA TYR A 274 10.31 20.13 21.70
C TYR A 274 11.57 20.93 21.99
N ILE A 275 11.87 21.89 21.13
CA ILE A 275 13.02 22.78 21.25
C ILE A 275 12.52 24.10 21.84
N VAL A 276 12.85 24.33 23.11
CA VAL A 276 12.40 25.50 23.87
C VAL A 276 13.51 26.54 23.92
N GLU A 277 13.21 27.73 23.39
CA GLU A 277 14.14 28.85 23.35
C GLU A 277 13.50 30.09 23.97
N LYS A 278 14.30 30.85 24.72
CA LYS A 278 13.89 32.17 25.19
C LYS A 278 13.90 33.16 24.04
N LYS A 279 12.76 33.77 23.76
CA LYS A 279 12.68 34.90 22.84
C LYS A 279 13.35 36.15 23.42
N TYR A 280 13.27 36.32 24.74
CA TYR A 280 13.91 37.43 25.46
C TYR A 280 14.62 36.90 26.71
N LEU A 281 15.90 37.25 26.86
CA LEU A 281 16.72 36.83 28.02
C LEU A 281 16.13 37.27 29.37
N THR A 282 15.31 38.32 29.39
CA THR A 282 14.77 38.96 30.58
C THR A 282 13.34 38.57 30.93
N ASN A 283 12.78 37.50 30.33
CA ASN A 283 11.39 37.09 30.60
C ASN A 283 11.17 36.47 32.00
N GLY A 284 12.23 36.26 32.78
CA GLY A 284 12.15 35.75 34.16
C GLY A 284 11.85 34.25 34.28
N ILE A 285 11.76 33.52 33.17
CA ILE A 285 11.54 32.07 33.16
C ILE A 285 12.91 31.39 33.27
N ASN A 286 13.10 30.42 34.17
CA ASN A 286 14.27 29.54 34.12
C ASN A 286 13.95 28.33 33.22
N LEU A 287 14.80 28.02 32.25
CA LEU A 287 14.54 26.89 31.35
C LEU A 287 14.69 25.54 32.06
N GLU A 288 15.63 25.45 33.02
CA GLU A 288 15.87 24.26 33.87
C GLU A 288 14.67 23.89 34.76
N ASP A 289 13.75 24.83 35.00
CA ASP A 289 12.55 24.60 35.80
C ASP A 289 11.40 24.03 34.96
N LEU A 290 11.55 23.97 33.63
CA LEU A 290 10.49 23.57 32.72
C LEU A 290 10.37 22.05 32.65
N LYS A 291 9.13 21.57 32.54
CA LYS A 291 8.83 20.15 32.34
C LYS A 291 7.68 19.99 31.38
N ILE A 292 7.74 18.93 30.57
CA ILE A 292 6.57 18.48 29.81
C ILE A 292 5.78 17.49 30.66
N THR A 293 4.48 17.74 30.79
CA THR A 293 3.53 16.85 31.46
C THR A 293 2.43 16.42 30.51
N GLY A 294 1.94 15.19 30.67
CA GLY A 294 0.85 14.61 29.87
C GLY A 294 0.97 13.09 29.80
N PRO A 295 0.33 12.44 28.80
CA PRO A 295 0.31 10.98 28.69
C PRO A 295 1.69 10.39 28.33
N GLU A 296 2.55 11.18 27.67
CA GLU A 296 3.85 10.73 27.18
C GLU A 296 5.00 11.24 28.05
N ALA A 297 6.03 10.43 28.21
CA ALA A 297 7.22 10.77 28.98
C ALA A 297 8.30 11.41 28.09
N PHE A 298 8.94 12.47 28.62
CA PHE A 298 10.02 13.19 27.94
C PHE A 298 11.26 13.27 28.82
N THR A 299 12.42 13.15 28.18
CA THR A 299 13.72 13.43 28.78
C THR A 299 14.15 14.83 28.37
N GLU A 300 14.60 15.61 29.35
CA GLU A 300 15.17 16.93 29.16
C GLU A 300 16.67 16.84 28.86
N THR A 301 17.13 17.61 27.88
CA THR A 301 18.53 17.78 27.54
C THR A 301 18.81 19.25 27.24
N GLU A 302 19.90 19.77 27.79
CA GLU A 302 20.37 21.12 27.45
C GLU A 302 21.36 21.07 26.28
N GLU A 303 21.11 21.88 25.26
CA GLU A 303 21.97 21.99 24.09
C GLU A 303 22.24 23.49 23.84
N SER A 304 23.45 24.00 24.07
CA SER A 304 23.83 25.37 23.64
C SER A 304 22.89 26.52 24.11
N GLY A 305 22.31 26.44 25.31
CA GLY A 305 21.42 27.47 25.85
C GLY A 305 19.95 27.37 25.41
N ILE A 306 19.58 26.29 24.71
CA ILE A 306 18.20 25.86 24.53
C ILE A 306 17.94 24.60 25.39
N THR A 307 16.70 24.45 25.83
CA THR A 307 16.24 23.23 26.51
C THR A 307 15.45 22.41 25.50
N VAL A 308 15.84 21.16 25.33
CA VAL A 308 15.20 20.23 24.41
C VAL A 308 14.54 19.12 25.23
N PHE A 309 13.25 18.90 25.01
CA PHE A 309 12.53 17.76 25.54
C PHE A 309 12.33 16.73 24.43
N ILE A 310 12.84 15.52 24.63
CA ILE A 310 12.79 14.43 23.67
C ILE A 310 11.88 13.34 24.22
N SER A 311 10.91 12.87 23.44
CA SER A 311 10.08 11.74 23.86
C SER A 311 10.96 10.52 24.12
N ASN A 312 10.63 9.80 25.21
CA ASN A 312 11.38 8.60 25.60
C ASN A 312 11.17 7.48 24.58
N GLU A 313 9.92 7.32 24.13
CA GLU A 313 9.52 6.38 23.09
C GLU A 313 9.08 7.12 21.83
N SER A 314 8.92 6.37 20.73
CA SER A 314 8.23 6.88 19.54
C SER A 314 6.74 6.95 19.81
N ILE A 315 6.13 8.07 19.45
CA ILE A 315 4.71 8.35 19.68
C ILE A 315 4.00 8.27 18.32
N LEU A 316 2.92 7.50 18.25
CA LEU A 316 2.07 7.43 17.06
C LEU A 316 1.54 8.83 16.72
N LEU A 317 1.46 9.14 15.43
CA LEU A 317 0.72 10.33 15.02
C LEU A 317 -0.76 10.15 15.35
N HIS A 318 -1.42 11.23 15.70
CA HIS A 318 -2.84 11.21 16.03
C HIS A 318 -3.57 12.31 15.26
N GLU A 319 -4.80 12.01 14.82
CA GLU A 319 -5.69 13.01 14.22
C GLU A 319 -5.91 14.21 15.16
N ASN A 320 -6.05 13.94 16.46
CA ASN A 320 -6.22 14.95 17.49
C ASN A 320 -4.93 15.15 18.29
N PRO A 321 -4.51 16.40 18.58
CA PRO A 321 -3.32 16.67 19.39
C PRO A 321 -3.38 16.02 20.78
N LEU A 322 -2.23 15.55 21.27
CA LEU A 322 -2.11 15.05 22.63
C LEU A 322 -2.19 16.21 23.63
N PRO A 323 -2.80 16.01 24.82
CA PRO A 323 -2.98 17.06 25.83
C PRO A 323 -1.69 17.32 26.64
N LEU A 324 -0.59 17.61 25.94
CA LEU A 324 0.71 17.91 26.53
C LEU A 324 0.78 19.37 27.01
N LYS A 325 1.48 19.60 28.13
CA LYS A 325 1.70 20.93 28.71
C LYS A 325 3.18 21.15 29.01
N LEU A 326 3.68 22.36 28.76
CA LEU A 326 4.98 22.81 29.24
C LEU A 326 4.77 23.67 30.48
N VAL A 327 5.18 23.19 31.65
CA VAL A 327 4.96 23.84 32.95
C VAL A 327 6.28 24.22 33.60
N GLY A 328 6.31 25.37 34.28
CA GLY A 328 7.42 25.78 35.14
C GLY A 328 7.23 25.35 36.60
N SER A 329 8.12 25.82 37.47
CA SER A 329 8.12 25.50 38.91
C SER A 329 6.88 25.99 39.68
N ASP A 330 6.13 26.96 39.15
CA ASP A 330 4.88 27.47 39.74
C ASP A 330 3.59 26.82 39.17
N ASP A 331 3.73 25.72 38.42
CA ASP A 331 2.66 25.00 37.71
C ASP A 331 1.89 25.86 36.68
N LYS A 332 2.40 27.06 36.36
CA LYS A 332 1.95 27.82 35.21
C LYS A 332 2.74 27.42 33.98
N GLY A 333 2.09 27.52 32.83
CA GLY A 333 2.68 26.99 31.62
C GLY A 333 1.84 27.20 30.38
N ILE A 334 2.36 26.66 29.28
CA ILE A 334 1.66 26.57 28.02
C ILE A 334 0.85 25.27 28.04
N SER A 335 -0.47 25.41 28.03
CA SER A 335 -1.38 24.29 27.77
C SER A 335 -1.46 24.00 26.28
N ASN A 336 -1.57 22.71 25.91
CA ASN A 336 -1.75 22.23 24.53
C ASN A 336 -0.52 22.53 23.66
N LEU A 337 0.60 21.90 24.00
CA LEU A 337 1.76 21.93 23.14
C LEU A 337 1.42 21.42 21.73
N PRO A 338 2.05 21.97 20.68
CA PRO A 338 1.82 21.50 19.33
C PRO A 338 2.11 20.00 19.25
N SER A 339 1.29 19.25 18.54
CA SER A 339 1.55 17.85 18.22
C SER A 339 1.90 17.74 16.73
N PRO A 340 2.77 16.81 16.33
CA PRO A 340 2.97 16.50 14.92
C PRO A 340 1.64 16.07 14.30
N SER A 341 1.40 16.50 13.07
CA SER A 341 0.20 16.20 12.29
C SER A 341 0.60 15.64 10.93
N GLN A 342 -0.36 15.22 10.12
CA GLN A 342 -0.12 14.83 8.73
C GLN A 342 0.63 15.90 7.89
N LYS A 343 0.62 17.17 8.28
CA LYS A 343 1.32 18.26 7.58
C LYS A 343 2.73 18.53 8.11
N THR A 344 3.15 17.84 9.17
CA THR A 344 4.44 18.07 9.81
C THR A 344 5.55 17.52 8.94
N GLN A 345 6.58 18.35 8.68
CA GLN A 345 7.77 17.88 7.99
C GLN A 345 8.57 16.98 8.93
N LEU A 346 8.60 15.69 8.62
CA LEU A 346 9.36 14.72 9.38
C LEU A 346 10.80 14.65 8.87
N LYS A 347 11.75 14.47 9.79
CA LYS A 347 13.16 14.22 9.46
C LYS A 347 13.49 12.77 9.75
N PHE A 348 14.01 12.05 8.78
CA PHE A 348 14.54 10.71 9.03
C PHE A 348 15.94 10.81 9.64
N ASN A 349 16.10 10.30 10.86
CA ASN A 349 17.38 10.20 11.54
C ASN A 349 17.99 8.83 11.24
N THR A 350 19.08 8.83 10.48
CA THR A 350 19.78 7.60 10.04
C THR A 350 20.45 6.85 11.19
N ASP A 351 20.85 7.55 12.26
CA ASP A 351 21.56 6.94 13.38
C ASP A 351 20.61 6.14 14.28
N SER A 352 19.37 6.62 14.42
CA SER A 352 18.31 5.94 15.18
C SER A 352 17.36 5.12 14.33
N ASN A 353 17.46 5.21 13.00
CA ASN A 353 16.52 4.60 12.05
C ASN A 353 15.05 4.98 12.34
N GLN A 354 14.80 6.23 12.75
CA GLN A 354 13.50 6.72 13.18
C GLN A 354 13.18 8.08 12.54
N TYR A 355 11.89 8.37 12.40
CA TYR A 355 11.43 9.70 12.02
C TYR A 355 11.31 10.59 13.25
N GLU A 356 11.81 11.81 13.14
CA GLU A 356 11.72 12.83 14.18
C GLU A 356 10.80 13.97 13.74
N SER A 357 10.06 14.49 14.72
CA SER A 357 9.32 15.74 14.58
C SER A 357 9.93 16.81 15.48
N HIS A 358 10.39 17.91 14.89
CA HIS A 358 10.98 19.04 15.61
C HIS A 358 9.94 20.14 15.76
N MET A 359 9.63 20.51 17.00
CA MET A 359 8.63 21.51 17.35
C MET A 359 9.28 22.62 18.17
N TYR A 360 9.25 23.84 17.66
CA TYR A 360 9.90 24.98 18.29
C TYR A 360 8.91 25.75 19.18
N ILE A 361 9.31 26.00 20.42
CA ILE A 361 8.55 26.76 21.40
C ILE A 361 9.38 27.97 21.80
N TYR A 362 8.85 29.17 21.57
CA TYR A 362 9.49 30.42 21.95
C TYR A 362 8.76 31.03 23.14
N ILE A 363 9.49 31.22 24.25
CA ILE A 363 8.93 31.75 25.52
C ILE A 363 9.54 33.08 25.94
#